data_AF-A0A830BU62-F1
#
_entry.id   AF-A0A830BU62-F1
#
_cell.length_a   1.000
_cell.length_b   1.000
_cell.length_c   1.000
_cell.angle_alpha   90.00
_cell.angle_beta   90.00
_cell.angle_gamma   90.00
#
_symmetry.space_group_name_H-M   'P 1'
#
loop_
_entity.id
_entity.type
_entity.pdbx_description
1 polymer ?
#
loop_
_entity_poly.entity_id
_entity_poly.type
_entity_poly.pdbx_seq_one_letter_code
_entity_poly.pdbx_strand_id
1 'polypeptide(L)'
;MATAPAVMAFGSSGDGVRLQSAMVIRGYRRPYTVEDIIMAAVTSVTQSAAGRKIAIPKAIYGPQPVSFKGGWLFDRERFPCISSFSVQLDLPTVHETKSNFLKAYKRPIPSIYNTVLQELIVQQHLMRYKRSYRYDPVFALGFVTVYDQLMDGYPSNEDREAIFKAYIEALNEDPAQYRADAQKLEEWARSQSANSLVDFASREGEVEDILKDISERAGSKGSFSYSRFFAVGLFRLLELGNATEPTILDKLCAALNVNKRSVDRDLDVYRNLLSKLVQAKELLKEYVDR
;
A
#
# COMPACT_ATOMS: atom_id res chain seq x y z
N MET A 1 55.71 31.30 -39.83
CA MET A 1 54.58 31.75 -38.99
C MET A 1 54.21 33.15 -39.44
N ALA A 2 53.19 33.24 -40.27
CA ALA A 2 52.75 34.45 -40.95
C ALA A 2 51.29 34.73 -40.59
N THR A 3 50.93 36.01 -40.62
CA THR A 3 49.60 36.59 -40.95
C THR A 3 48.39 36.32 -40.03
N ALA A 4 47.96 37.39 -39.35
CA ALA A 4 46.56 37.73 -39.04
C ALA A 4 45.74 37.93 -40.37
N PRO A 5 44.42 38.27 -40.43
CA PRO A 5 43.51 38.84 -39.41
C PRO A 5 41.99 38.44 -39.52
N ALA A 6 41.13 39.11 -38.72
CA ALA A 6 39.75 39.61 -38.95
C ALA A 6 38.68 38.70 -39.66
N VAL A 7 37.39 38.71 -39.30
CA VAL A 7 36.38 39.73 -39.70
C VAL A 7 35.03 39.38 -39.04
N MET A 8 34.21 40.41 -38.81
CA MET A 8 32.84 40.43 -38.27
C MET A 8 31.75 39.79 -39.16
N ALA A 9 30.63 39.37 -38.56
CA ALA A 9 29.24 39.54 -39.06
C ALA A 9 28.27 39.16 -37.91
N PHE A 10 27.52 40.06 -37.27
CA PHE A 10 26.27 40.76 -37.62
C PHE A 10 25.01 39.89 -37.85
N GLY A 11 24.01 40.10 -36.97
CA GLY A 11 22.57 39.94 -37.18
C GLY A 11 21.98 38.55 -36.86
N SER A 12 20.75 38.39 -36.40
CA SER A 12 19.71 39.30 -35.89
C SER A 12 18.55 38.39 -35.41
N SER A 13 17.90 38.79 -34.32
CA SER A 13 16.49 38.51 -33.98
C SER A 13 16.01 37.07 -33.75
N GLY A 14 15.40 36.84 -32.58
CA GLY A 14 14.53 35.68 -32.36
C GLY A 14 14.39 35.28 -30.89
N ASP A 15 13.43 35.91 -30.23
CA ASP A 15 12.77 35.58 -28.96
C ASP A 15 13.12 34.26 -28.27
N GLY A 16 13.54 34.36 -27.01
CA GLY A 16 13.73 33.22 -26.13
C GLY A 16 13.71 33.64 -24.67
N VAL A 17 12.54 33.50 -24.04
CA VAL A 17 12.23 33.66 -22.62
C VAL A 17 13.42 33.29 -21.73
N ARG A 18 14.07 34.31 -21.15
CA ARG A 18 15.14 34.14 -20.17
C ARG A 18 14.51 34.07 -18.78
N LEU A 19 14.16 32.86 -18.37
CA LEU A 19 13.99 32.52 -16.95
C LEU A 19 15.39 32.51 -16.30
N GLN A 20 15.65 33.52 -15.50
CA GLN A 20 16.69 33.62 -14.48
C GLN A 20 15.99 34.29 -13.30
N SER A 21 16.04 33.89 -12.04
CA SER A 21 16.76 32.91 -11.23
C SER A 21 15.91 32.79 -9.94
N ALA A 22 16.08 31.95 -8.93
CA ALA A 22 17.18 31.15 -8.44
C ALA A 22 16.59 30.15 -7.43
N MET A 23 17.05 28.90 -7.42
CA MET A 23 17.61 28.30 -6.20
C MET A 23 18.45 27.10 -6.61
N VAL A 24 19.73 27.38 -6.84
CA VAL A 24 20.78 26.38 -7.02
C VAL A 24 21.04 25.79 -5.64
N ILE A 25 20.71 24.51 -5.42
CA ILE A 25 21.30 23.71 -4.35
C ILE A 25 22.34 22.80 -5.01
N ARG A 26 23.61 23.21 -4.87
CA ARG A 26 24.79 22.39 -5.18
C ARG A 26 24.98 21.35 -4.05
N GLY A 27 25.19 20.09 -4.43
CA GLY A 27 25.70 19.04 -3.53
C GLY A 27 25.36 17.64 -4.05
N TYR A 28 26.36 16.85 -4.40
CA TYR A 28 26.24 15.59 -5.16
C TYR A 28 25.85 14.39 -4.27
N ARG A 29 24.78 13.69 -4.70
CA ARG A 29 24.36 12.27 -4.53
C ARG A 29 24.99 11.39 -3.44
N ARG A 30 24.11 10.85 -2.57
CA ARG A 30 24.15 9.46 -2.06
C ARG A 30 22.74 8.85 -2.16
N PRO A 31 22.60 7.53 -2.41
CA PRO A 31 21.30 6.87 -2.41
C PRO A 31 20.73 6.83 -0.99
N TYR A 32 19.47 7.27 -0.83
CA TYR A 32 18.79 7.25 0.47
C TYR A 32 18.46 5.81 0.86
N THR A 33 18.95 5.37 2.01
CA THR A 33 18.50 4.13 2.65
C THR A 33 17.19 4.38 3.42
N VAL A 34 16.49 3.33 3.81
CA VAL A 34 15.24 3.45 4.61
C VAL A 34 15.49 4.16 5.94
N GLU A 35 16.69 4.01 6.50
CA GLU A 35 17.15 4.75 7.68
C GLU A 35 17.31 6.26 7.40
N ASP A 36 17.79 6.65 6.21
CA ASP A 36 17.93 8.06 5.82
C ASP A 36 16.56 8.75 5.66
N ILE A 37 15.55 8.02 5.18
CA ILE A 37 14.18 8.53 5.05
C ILE A 37 13.53 8.67 6.44
N ILE A 38 13.79 7.75 7.35
CA ILE A 38 13.32 7.80 8.74
C ILE A 38 14.00 8.95 9.49
N MET A 39 15.32 9.15 9.33
CA MET A 39 16.06 10.23 9.98
C MET A 39 15.72 11.62 9.40
N ALA A 40 15.46 11.72 8.09
CA ALA A 40 15.00 12.97 7.48
C ALA A 40 13.57 13.37 7.95
N ALA A 41 12.71 12.38 8.22
CA ALA A 41 11.37 12.62 8.77
C ALA A 41 11.42 13.08 10.24
N VAL A 42 12.33 12.52 11.06
CA VAL A 42 12.51 12.94 12.47
C VAL A 42 13.11 14.35 12.57
N THR A 43 14.04 14.70 11.67
CA THR A 43 14.72 16.01 11.69
C THR A 43 13.84 17.16 11.17
N SER A 44 12.86 16.91 10.31
CA SER A 44 11.96 17.94 9.76
C SER A 44 10.76 18.28 10.66
N VAL A 45 10.38 17.38 11.58
CA VAL A 45 9.28 17.59 12.53
C VAL A 45 9.66 18.52 13.68
N THR A 46 10.93 18.59 14.08
CA THR A 46 11.39 19.51 15.14
C THR A 46 11.42 20.98 14.73
N GLN A 47 11.39 21.30 13.43
CA GLN A 47 11.40 22.69 12.93
C GLN A 47 10.03 23.22 12.50
N SER A 48 9.02 22.36 12.32
CA SER A 48 7.68 22.77 11.86
C SER A 48 6.63 22.81 12.99
N ALA A 49 7.06 23.06 14.23
CA ALA A 49 6.16 23.32 15.37
C ALA A 49 5.85 24.82 15.57
N ALA A 50 6.16 25.69 14.59
CA ALA A 50 5.83 27.11 14.63
C ALA A 50 4.80 27.48 13.55
N GLY A 51 3.52 27.25 13.88
CA GLY A 51 2.41 28.08 13.43
C GLY A 51 1.76 27.72 12.10
N ARG A 52 0.52 27.19 12.20
CA ARG A 52 -0.66 27.79 11.52
C ARG A 52 -1.97 27.16 12.02
N LYS A 53 -2.89 28.04 12.45
CA LYS A 53 -4.28 27.76 12.82
C LYS A 53 -5.10 27.47 11.55
N ILE A 54 -6.00 26.49 11.60
CA ILE A 54 -6.99 26.22 10.54
C ILE A 54 -8.39 26.58 11.08
N ALA A 55 -9.12 27.38 10.31
CA ALA A 55 -10.47 27.85 10.59
C ALA A 55 -11.54 26.88 10.04
N ILE A 56 -12.67 26.79 10.75
CA ILE A 56 -13.84 25.95 10.43
C ILE A 56 -14.98 26.88 9.95
N PRO A 57 -15.69 26.59 8.83
CA PRO A 57 -16.99 27.21 8.56
C PRO A 57 -18.18 26.29 8.86
N LYS A 58 -19.23 26.91 9.41
CA LYS A 58 -20.54 26.33 9.80
C LYS A 58 -21.57 26.33 8.66
N ALA A 59 -22.55 25.43 8.85
CA ALA A 59 -23.71 25.04 8.03
C ALA A 59 -24.73 26.13 7.64
N ILE A 60 -25.57 25.86 6.61
CA ILE A 60 -26.93 26.42 6.41
C ILE A 60 -27.89 25.45 5.64
N TYR A 61 -28.95 25.00 6.34
CA TYR A 61 -30.38 24.68 6.00
C TYR A 61 -30.83 23.56 5.01
N GLY A 62 -31.82 22.76 5.47
CA GLY A 62 -32.83 22.01 4.66
C GLY A 62 -34.23 22.66 4.78
N PRO A 63 -35.41 21.98 4.63
CA PRO A 63 -35.77 20.69 3.99
C PRO A 63 -37.02 20.77 3.05
N GLN A 64 -37.40 19.70 2.33
CA GLN A 64 -38.80 19.42 1.91
C GLN A 64 -39.05 17.91 1.63
N PRO A 65 -40.19 17.32 2.03
CA PRO A 65 -40.59 15.94 1.73
C PRO A 65 -41.61 15.84 0.58
N VAL A 66 -41.62 14.72 -0.16
CA VAL A 66 -42.67 14.38 -1.14
C VAL A 66 -43.32 13.05 -0.82
N SER A 67 -44.63 13.12 -0.66
CA SER A 67 -45.59 12.04 -0.39
C SER A 67 -46.02 11.38 -1.70
N PHE A 68 -46.08 10.04 -1.73
CA PHE A 68 -46.76 9.28 -2.79
C PHE A 68 -47.88 8.42 -2.19
N LYS A 69 -49.11 8.70 -2.62
CA LYS A 69 -50.31 7.87 -2.41
C LYS A 69 -50.50 6.97 -3.63
N GLY A 70 -50.89 5.72 -3.40
CA GLY A 70 -51.38 4.84 -4.46
C GLY A 70 -51.62 3.43 -3.95
N GLY A 71 -52.85 3.15 -3.48
CA GLY A 71 -53.32 1.81 -3.20
C GLY A 71 -53.94 1.18 -4.45
N TRP A 72 -53.71 -0.12 -4.64
CA TRP A 72 -54.52 -0.99 -5.48
C TRP A 72 -54.71 -2.36 -4.81
N LEU A 73 -55.87 -2.92 -5.12
CA LEU A 73 -56.59 -4.03 -4.51
C LEU A 73 -55.84 -5.37 -4.39
N PHE A 74 -56.29 -6.12 -3.39
CA PHE A 74 -56.21 -7.57 -3.25
C PHE A 74 -56.47 -8.33 -4.56
N ASP A 75 -55.58 -9.26 -4.91
CA ASP A 75 -56.02 -10.58 -5.35
C ASP A 75 -55.06 -11.68 -4.87
N ARG A 76 -55.67 -12.80 -4.51
CA ARG A 76 -55.12 -13.95 -3.78
C ARG A 76 -54.93 -15.08 -4.79
N GLU A 77 -53.71 -15.27 -5.28
CA GLU A 77 -53.33 -16.52 -5.94
C GLU A 77 -52.03 -17.09 -5.39
N ARG A 78 -52.17 -18.34 -4.96
CA ARG A 78 -51.19 -19.14 -4.25
C ARG A 78 -50.31 -19.83 -5.29
N PHE A 79 -49.20 -19.20 -5.65
CA PHE A 79 -48.14 -19.86 -6.42
C PHE A 79 -47.15 -20.50 -5.44
N PRO A 80 -46.94 -21.83 -5.46
CA PRO A 80 -45.87 -22.44 -4.69
C PRO A 80 -44.55 -21.86 -5.20
N CYS A 81 -43.88 -21.09 -4.35
CA CYS A 81 -42.51 -20.67 -4.58
C CYS A 81 -41.68 -21.95 -4.66
N ILE A 82 -41.32 -22.35 -5.88
CA ILE A 82 -40.14 -23.18 -6.09
C ILE A 82 -39.00 -22.29 -5.63
N SER A 83 -38.64 -22.39 -4.35
CA SER A 83 -37.41 -21.83 -3.84
C SER A 83 -36.30 -22.54 -4.59
N SER A 84 -35.81 -21.89 -5.64
CA SER A 84 -34.49 -22.17 -6.15
C SER A 84 -33.56 -22.04 -4.95
N PHE A 85 -33.08 -23.18 -4.45
CA PHE A 85 -31.99 -23.24 -3.50
C PHE A 85 -30.76 -22.75 -4.25
N SER A 86 -30.68 -21.42 -4.41
CA SER A 86 -29.41 -20.78 -4.66
C SER A 86 -28.68 -21.01 -3.36
N VAL A 87 -27.67 -21.89 -3.39
CA VAL A 87 -26.63 -21.88 -2.36
C VAL A 87 -26.02 -20.48 -2.46
N GLN A 88 -26.59 -19.52 -1.74
CA GLN A 88 -25.84 -18.35 -1.34
C GLN A 88 -24.72 -18.95 -0.51
N LEU A 89 -23.52 -19.02 -1.10
CA LEU A 89 -22.32 -19.01 -0.28
C LEU A 89 -22.45 -17.72 0.53
N ASP A 90 -22.96 -17.84 1.76
CA ASP A 90 -23.04 -16.72 2.68
C ASP A 90 -21.60 -16.24 2.88
N LEU A 91 -21.26 -15.16 2.16
CA LEU A 91 -19.97 -14.53 2.29
C LEU A 91 -19.88 -14.04 3.73
N PRO A 92 -18.78 -14.35 4.44
CA PRO A 92 -18.68 -13.94 5.83
C PRO A 92 -18.74 -12.41 5.89
N THR A 93 -19.35 -11.91 6.95
CA THR A 93 -19.42 -10.48 7.24
C THR A 93 -18.15 -10.03 7.95
N VAL A 94 -17.88 -8.73 7.92
CA VAL A 94 -16.77 -8.13 8.69
C VAL A 94 -16.87 -8.49 10.17
N HIS A 95 -18.08 -8.53 10.72
CA HIS A 95 -18.32 -8.91 12.11
C HIS A 95 -17.90 -10.36 12.39
N GLU A 96 -18.21 -11.29 11.49
CA GLU A 96 -17.82 -12.69 11.63
C GLU A 96 -16.31 -12.86 11.55
N THR A 97 -15.62 -12.20 10.61
CA THR A 97 -14.15 -12.25 10.57
C THR A 97 -13.53 -11.72 11.86
N LYS A 98 -14.00 -10.58 12.39
CA LYS A 98 -13.52 -10.06 13.69
C LYS A 98 -13.79 -11.03 14.84
N SER A 99 -14.98 -11.64 14.84
CA SER A 99 -15.37 -12.65 15.83
C SER A 99 -14.46 -13.88 15.75
N ASN A 100 -14.15 -14.34 14.54
CA ASN A 100 -13.25 -15.48 14.29
C ASN A 100 -11.84 -15.19 14.80
N PHE A 101 -11.31 -13.98 14.55
CA PHE A 101 -10.02 -13.56 15.09
C PHE A 101 -9.98 -13.62 16.63
N LEU A 102 -10.99 -13.05 17.30
CA LEU A 102 -11.06 -13.05 18.77
C LEU A 102 -11.31 -14.45 19.36
N LYS A 103 -11.95 -15.35 18.61
CA LYS A 103 -12.09 -16.77 18.99
C LYS A 103 -10.77 -17.52 18.87
N ALA A 104 -10.01 -17.25 17.82
CA ALA A 104 -8.72 -17.87 17.53
C ALA A 104 -7.62 -17.38 18.49
N TYR A 105 -7.55 -16.08 18.79
CA TYR A 105 -6.61 -15.50 19.74
C TYR A 105 -7.34 -14.91 20.96
N LYS A 106 -7.31 -15.64 22.08
CA LYS A 106 -8.05 -15.30 23.31
C LYS A 106 -7.28 -14.46 24.32
N ARG A 107 -5.99 -14.22 24.09
CA ARG A 107 -5.13 -13.46 25.01
C ARG A 107 -5.35 -11.96 24.81
N PRO A 108 -5.17 -11.13 25.84
CA PRO A 108 -5.33 -9.69 25.69
C PRO A 108 -4.22 -9.11 24.81
N ILE A 109 -4.60 -8.35 23.79
CA ILE A 109 -3.67 -7.59 22.94
C ILE A 109 -3.65 -6.14 23.47
N PRO A 110 -2.47 -5.53 23.72
CA PRO A 110 -2.39 -4.13 24.10
C PRO A 110 -3.12 -3.23 23.10
N SER A 111 -3.86 -2.25 23.60
CA SER A 111 -4.81 -1.44 22.82
C SER A 111 -4.19 -0.76 21.60
N ILE A 112 -2.92 -0.33 21.69
CA ILE A 112 -2.19 0.29 20.57
C ILE A 112 -2.08 -0.63 19.35
N TYR A 113 -1.83 -1.92 19.56
CA TYR A 113 -1.75 -2.90 18.47
C TYR A 113 -3.17 -3.34 18.06
N ASN A 114 -4.05 -3.59 19.03
CA ASN A 114 -5.39 -4.11 18.76
C ASN A 114 -6.21 -3.18 17.87
N THR A 115 -6.17 -1.86 18.11
CA THR A 115 -6.91 -0.90 17.26
C THR A 115 -6.51 -1.01 15.79
N VAL A 116 -5.21 -1.04 15.53
CA VAL A 116 -4.66 -1.10 14.16
C VAL A 116 -4.91 -2.47 13.53
N LEU A 117 -4.73 -3.56 14.29
CA LEU A 117 -5.04 -4.93 13.82
C LEU A 117 -6.50 -5.05 13.42
N GLN A 118 -7.43 -4.54 14.22
CA GLN A 118 -8.86 -4.59 13.91
C GLN A 118 -9.21 -3.77 12.67
N GLU A 119 -8.57 -2.63 12.44
CA GLU A 119 -8.73 -1.85 11.21
C GLU A 119 -8.15 -2.58 9.99
N LEU A 120 -6.97 -3.19 10.11
CA LEU A 120 -6.36 -4.00 9.06
C LEU A 120 -7.24 -5.19 8.69
N ILE A 121 -7.82 -5.90 9.67
CA ILE A 121 -8.77 -7.00 9.44
C ILE A 121 -9.95 -6.52 8.59
N VAL A 122 -10.55 -5.35 8.89
CA VAL A 122 -11.65 -4.81 8.07
C VAL A 122 -11.18 -4.54 6.65
N GLN A 123 -10.05 -3.87 6.49
CA GLN A 123 -9.54 -3.50 5.17
C GLN A 123 -9.26 -4.75 4.32
N GLN A 124 -8.60 -5.76 4.90
CA GLN A 124 -8.29 -7.00 4.19
C GLN A 124 -9.54 -7.84 3.93
N HIS A 125 -10.49 -7.92 4.86
CA HIS A 125 -11.79 -8.56 4.62
C HIS A 125 -12.49 -7.96 3.40
N LEU A 126 -12.59 -6.62 3.35
CA LEU A 126 -13.20 -5.91 2.24
C LEU A 126 -12.45 -6.11 0.93
N MET A 127 -11.19 -6.51 0.94
CA MET A 127 -10.45 -6.89 -0.28
C MET A 127 -10.64 -8.36 -0.62
N ARG A 128 -10.53 -9.25 0.37
CA ARG A 128 -10.58 -10.71 0.24
C ARG A 128 -11.88 -11.22 -0.38
N TYR A 129 -13.00 -10.58 -0.04
CA TYR A 129 -14.32 -10.96 -0.52
C TYR A 129 -14.81 -10.10 -1.69
N LYS A 130 -13.93 -9.30 -2.32
CA LYS A 130 -14.24 -8.68 -3.62
C LYS A 130 -14.35 -9.78 -4.67
N ARG A 131 -15.31 -9.61 -5.60
CA ARG A 131 -15.49 -10.52 -6.75
C ARG A 131 -14.24 -10.67 -7.62
N SER A 132 -13.41 -9.64 -7.68
CA SER A 132 -12.17 -9.59 -8.45
C SER A 132 -10.94 -10.09 -7.68
N TYR A 133 -11.08 -10.47 -6.41
CA TYR A 133 -9.95 -10.87 -5.60
C TYR A 133 -9.31 -12.14 -6.15
N ARG A 134 -7.99 -12.09 -6.30
CA ARG A 134 -7.13 -13.23 -6.55
C ARG A 134 -5.91 -13.04 -5.67
N TYR A 135 -5.50 -14.12 -5.00
CA TYR A 135 -4.31 -14.10 -4.17
C TYR A 135 -3.06 -13.87 -5.03
N ASP A 136 -2.16 -13.01 -4.53
CA ASP A 136 -0.91 -12.64 -5.18
C ASP A 136 0.26 -12.76 -4.20
N PRO A 137 1.35 -13.47 -4.52
CA PRO A 137 2.53 -13.54 -3.65
C PRO A 137 3.14 -12.16 -3.32
N VAL A 138 3.07 -11.20 -4.27
CA VAL A 138 3.50 -9.81 -4.04
C VAL A 138 2.61 -9.11 -3.01
N PHE A 139 1.30 -9.42 -3.01
CA PHE A 139 0.39 -8.95 -1.96
C PHE A 139 0.78 -9.53 -0.60
N ALA A 140 1.04 -10.84 -0.54
CA ALA A 140 1.42 -11.52 0.69
C ALA A 140 2.71 -10.93 1.29
N LEU A 141 3.74 -10.71 0.45
CA LEU A 141 4.97 -10.01 0.85
C LEU A 141 4.67 -8.64 1.46
N GLY A 142 3.84 -7.84 0.79
CA GLY A 142 3.48 -6.52 1.28
C GLY A 142 2.72 -6.57 2.61
N PHE A 143 1.74 -7.45 2.75
CA PHE A 143 1.00 -7.63 3.99
C PHE A 143 1.91 -8.09 5.14
N VAL A 144 2.74 -9.10 4.92
CA VAL A 144 3.70 -9.60 5.91
C VAL A 144 4.64 -8.49 6.36
N THR A 145 5.14 -7.68 5.42
CA THR A 145 5.98 -6.51 5.74
C THR A 145 5.27 -5.50 6.63
N VAL A 146 4.01 -5.15 6.32
CA VAL A 146 3.21 -4.23 7.14
C VAL A 146 2.97 -4.82 8.53
N TYR A 147 2.62 -6.10 8.59
CA TYR A 147 2.34 -6.79 9.84
C TYR A 147 3.56 -6.82 10.75
N ASP A 148 4.73 -7.22 10.24
CA ASP A 148 5.95 -7.33 11.03
C ASP A 148 6.40 -5.95 11.55
N GLN A 149 6.27 -4.89 10.75
CA GLN A 149 6.55 -3.51 11.19
C GLN A 149 5.54 -3.00 12.23
N LEU A 150 4.26 -3.32 12.04
CA LEU A 150 3.23 -2.99 13.02
C LEU A 150 3.52 -3.67 14.35
N MET A 151 3.86 -4.95 14.32
CA MET A 151 4.11 -5.78 15.50
C MET A 151 5.54 -5.67 16.05
N ASP A 152 6.36 -4.82 15.46
CA ASP A 152 7.69 -4.53 15.99
C ASP A 152 7.60 -3.95 17.41
N GLY A 153 8.50 -4.39 18.29
CA GLY A 153 8.46 -4.08 19.72
C GLY A 153 7.33 -4.73 20.52
N TYR A 154 6.55 -5.66 19.95
CA TYR A 154 5.57 -6.43 20.72
C TYR A 154 6.29 -7.31 21.78
N PRO A 155 5.81 -7.40 23.04
CA PRO A 155 6.59 -8.02 24.13
C PRO A 155 6.95 -9.51 23.95
N SER A 156 6.11 -10.27 23.24
CA SER A 156 6.28 -11.72 23.03
C SER A 156 6.29 -12.06 21.54
N ASN A 157 7.40 -12.64 21.06
CA ASN A 157 7.52 -13.12 19.69
C ASN A 157 6.56 -14.28 19.40
N GLU A 158 6.33 -15.16 20.38
CA GLU A 158 5.36 -16.26 20.25
C GLU A 158 3.94 -15.73 20.06
N ASP A 159 3.60 -14.66 20.77
CA ASP A 159 2.29 -14.01 20.65
C ASP A 159 2.16 -13.31 19.32
N ARG A 160 3.22 -12.68 18.82
CA ARG A 160 3.23 -12.08 17.48
C ARG A 160 2.90 -13.12 16.42
N GLU A 161 3.57 -14.27 16.40
CA GLU A 161 3.27 -15.30 15.41
C GLU A 161 1.88 -15.94 15.63
N ALA A 162 1.44 -16.09 16.87
CA ALA A 162 0.09 -16.57 17.17
C ALA A 162 -1.00 -15.60 16.70
N ILE A 163 -0.79 -14.28 16.84
CA ILE A 163 -1.70 -13.24 16.34
C ILE A 163 -1.71 -13.26 14.82
N PHE A 164 -0.54 -13.38 14.16
CA PHE A 164 -0.45 -13.48 12.70
C PHE A 164 -1.26 -14.67 12.18
N LYS A 165 -1.06 -15.84 12.79
CA LYS A 165 -1.79 -17.05 12.46
C LYS A 165 -3.30 -16.85 12.61
N ALA A 166 -3.75 -16.39 13.77
CA ALA A 166 -5.16 -16.12 14.05
C ALA A 166 -5.77 -15.09 13.09
N TYR A 167 -5.00 -14.08 12.70
CA TYR A 167 -5.44 -13.03 11.77
C TYR A 167 -5.73 -13.62 10.39
N ILE A 168 -4.79 -14.40 9.83
CA ILE A 168 -4.93 -14.94 8.47
C ILE A 168 -5.99 -16.05 8.43
N GLU A 169 -6.04 -16.91 9.45
CA GLU A 169 -7.07 -17.93 9.59
C GLU A 169 -8.47 -17.34 9.71
N ALA A 170 -8.63 -16.17 10.37
CA ALA A 170 -9.92 -15.49 10.47
C ALA A 170 -10.49 -15.03 9.11
N LEU A 171 -9.62 -14.84 8.11
CA LEU A 171 -9.97 -14.49 6.73
C LEU A 171 -10.16 -15.74 5.84
N ASN A 172 -10.10 -16.95 6.41
CA ASN A 172 -10.11 -18.22 5.70
C ASN A 172 -8.97 -18.33 4.68
N GLU A 173 -7.77 -17.93 5.08
CA GLU A 173 -6.54 -18.05 4.30
C GLU A 173 -5.46 -18.83 5.08
N ASP A 174 -4.38 -19.22 4.40
CA ASP A 174 -3.30 -20.01 4.99
C ASP A 174 -2.13 -19.13 5.45
N PRO A 175 -1.85 -18.99 6.76
CA PRO A 175 -0.72 -18.23 7.26
C PRO A 175 0.63 -18.80 6.83
N ALA A 176 0.74 -20.12 6.64
CA ALA A 176 2.00 -20.74 6.21
C ALA A 176 2.33 -20.34 4.77
N GLN A 177 1.32 -20.34 3.88
CA GLN A 177 1.47 -19.85 2.51
C GLN A 177 1.96 -18.40 2.47
N TYR A 178 1.37 -17.50 3.26
CA TYR A 178 1.79 -16.09 3.31
C TYR A 178 3.26 -15.91 3.70
N ARG A 179 3.71 -16.62 4.75
CA ARG A 179 5.10 -16.55 5.20
C ARG A 179 6.06 -17.15 4.18
N ALA A 180 5.73 -18.31 3.60
CA ALA A 180 6.56 -19.00 2.62
C ALA A 180 6.71 -18.18 1.32
N ASP A 181 5.60 -17.65 0.79
CA ASP A 181 5.63 -16.82 -0.41
C ASP A 181 6.37 -15.51 -0.19
N ALA A 182 6.14 -14.84 0.95
CA ALA A 182 6.88 -13.63 1.31
C ALA A 182 8.38 -13.92 1.38
N GLN A 183 8.81 -14.96 2.10
CA GLN A 183 10.21 -15.34 2.22
C GLN A 183 10.84 -15.66 0.87
N LYS A 184 10.16 -16.42 0.00
CA LYS A 184 10.61 -16.73 -1.36
C LYS A 184 10.88 -15.46 -2.17
N LEU A 185 9.94 -14.52 -2.16
CA LEU A 185 10.09 -13.25 -2.86
C LEU A 185 11.22 -12.40 -2.26
N GLU A 186 11.38 -12.41 -0.94
CA GLU A 186 12.48 -11.70 -0.28
C GLU A 186 13.85 -12.25 -0.69
N GLU A 187 14.03 -13.57 -0.65
CA GLU A 187 15.28 -14.25 -1.03
C GLU A 187 15.61 -14.01 -2.49
N TRP A 188 14.61 -14.11 -3.36
CA TRP A 188 14.77 -13.77 -4.77
C TRP A 188 15.22 -12.31 -4.92
N ALA A 189 14.52 -11.35 -4.31
CA ALA A 189 14.85 -9.93 -4.42
C ALA A 189 16.27 -9.61 -3.94
N ARG A 190 16.71 -10.20 -2.82
CA ARG A 190 18.08 -10.01 -2.29
C ARG A 190 19.17 -10.53 -3.23
N SER A 191 18.85 -11.52 -4.06
CA SER A 191 19.77 -12.05 -5.07
C SER A 191 19.72 -11.29 -6.41
N GLN A 192 18.83 -10.31 -6.55
CA GLN A 192 18.68 -9.51 -7.76
C GLN A 192 19.48 -8.21 -7.73
N SER A 193 19.79 -7.72 -8.93
CA SER A 193 20.23 -6.35 -9.17
C SER A 193 19.05 -5.49 -9.64
N ALA A 194 19.18 -4.16 -9.56
CA ALA A 194 18.15 -3.23 -10.02
C ALA A 194 17.68 -3.49 -11.47
N ASN A 195 18.58 -3.88 -12.37
CA ASN A 195 18.21 -4.20 -13.76
C ASN A 195 17.51 -5.56 -13.87
N SER A 196 17.97 -6.57 -13.12
CA SER A 196 17.42 -7.92 -13.19
C SER A 196 16.04 -8.05 -12.53
N LEU A 197 15.72 -7.14 -11.58
CA LEU A 197 14.37 -6.95 -11.03
C LEU A 197 13.36 -6.48 -12.08
N VAL A 198 13.78 -5.57 -12.96
CA VAL A 198 12.90 -4.97 -13.99
C VAL A 198 12.78 -5.89 -15.20
N ASP A 199 13.86 -6.61 -15.52
CA ASP A 199 13.94 -7.52 -16.66
C ASP A 199 13.41 -8.93 -16.35
N PHE A 200 12.51 -9.06 -15.37
CA PHE A 200 11.92 -10.34 -14.98
C PHE A 200 11.19 -11.04 -16.13
N ALA A 201 10.65 -10.27 -17.08
CA ALA A 201 9.88 -10.80 -18.21
C ALA A 201 10.76 -11.61 -19.19
N SER A 202 12.05 -11.29 -19.30
CA SER A 202 13.00 -11.99 -20.17
C SER A 202 13.74 -13.14 -19.50
N ARG A 203 13.37 -13.46 -18.26
CA ARG A 203 14.07 -14.45 -17.42
C ARG A 203 13.13 -15.58 -17.03
N GLU A 204 13.72 -16.71 -16.67
CA GLU A 204 12.98 -17.90 -16.24
C GLU A 204 13.26 -18.18 -14.77
N GLY A 205 12.22 -18.53 -14.03
CA GLY A 205 12.29 -18.78 -12.60
C GLY A 205 10.91 -18.69 -11.97
N GLU A 206 10.75 -19.30 -10.80
CA GLU A 206 9.45 -19.38 -10.13
C GLU A 206 8.89 -17.99 -9.79
N VAL A 207 9.74 -17.07 -9.30
CA VAL A 207 9.32 -15.70 -8.97
C VAL A 207 9.11 -14.86 -10.23
N GLU A 208 9.95 -15.04 -11.25
CA GLU A 208 9.77 -14.42 -12.55
C GLU A 208 8.42 -14.80 -13.18
N ASP A 209 8.02 -16.08 -13.09
CA ASP A 209 6.75 -16.56 -13.61
C ASP A 209 5.55 -16.01 -12.81
N ILE A 210 5.69 -15.85 -11.50
CA ILE A 210 4.71 -15.13 -10.67
C ILE A 210 4.55 -13.68 -11.15
N LEU A 211 5.65 -12.97 -11.39
CA LEU A 211 5.62 -11.57 -11.84
C LEU A 211 5.06 -11.44 -13.27
N LYS A 212 5.31 -12.42 -14.15
CA LYS A 212 4.70 -12.49 -15.49
C LYS A 212 3.19 -12.69 -15.41
N ASP A 213 2.69 -13.65 -14.62
CA ASP A 213 1.24 -13.86 -14.44
C ASP A 213 0.57 -12.59 -13.88
N ILE A 214 1.21 -11.89 -12.95
CA ILE A 214 0.72 -10.60 -12.45
C ILE A 214 0.69 -9.55 -13.56
N SER A 215 1.76 -9.43 -14.35
CA SER A 215 1.85 -8.48 -15.46
C SER A 215 0.78 -8.72 -16.53
N GLU A 216 0.57 -9.98 -16.91
CA GLU A 216 -0.47 -10.37 -17.87
C GLU A 216 -1.87 -10.03 -17.35
N ARG A 217 -2.15 -10.32 -16.08
CA ARG A 217 -3.42 -9.98 -15.44
C ARG A 217 -3.66 -8.48 -15.37
N ALA A 218 -2.65 -7.72 -14.97
CA ALA A 218 -2.71 -6.26 -14.88
C ALA A 218 -2.86 -5.60 -16.26
N GLY A 219 -2.26 -6.18 -17.31
CA GLY A 219 -2.39 -5.72 -18.69
C GLY A 219 -3.68 -6.17 -19.39
N SER A 220 -4.36 -7.20 -18.88
CA SER A 220 -5.62 -7.68 -19.43
C SER A 220 -6.78 -6.70 -19.20
N LYS A 221 -7.84 -6.78 -20.02
CA LYS A 221 -9.11 -6.05 -19.78
C LYS A 221 -9.88 -6.56 -18.55
N GLY A 222 -9.34 -7.56 -17.84
CA GLY A 222 -9.89 -8.06 -16.59
C GLY A 222 -9.71 -7.08 -15.44
N SER A 223 -10.49 -7.23 -14.39
CA SER A 223 -10.34 -6.44 -13.17
C SER A 223 -9.16 -6.99 -12.34
N PHE A 224 -7.94 -6.51 -12.59
CA PHE A 224 -6.82 -6.75 -11.67
C PHE A 224 -7.12 -6.10 -10.31
N SER A 225 -7.08 -6.89 -9.24
CA SER A 225 -7.42 -6.43 -7.89
C SER A 225 -6.22 -5.79 -7.21
N TYR A 226 -5.80 -4.63 -7.71
CA TYR A 226 -4.78 -3.83 -7.08
C TYR A 226 -5.15 -3.47 -5.63
N SER A 227 -4.15 -3.47 -4.74
CA SER A 227 -4.30 -3.14 -3.33
C SER A 227 -3.11 -2.33 -2.82
N ARG A 228 -3.28 -1.68 -1.67
CA ARG A 228 -2.19 -1.00 -0.99
C ARG A 228 -1.06 -1.96 -0.59
N PHE A 229 -1.39 -3.17 -0.14
CA PHE A 229 -0.37 -4.17 0.22
C PHE A 229 0.43 -4.59 -1.01
N PHE A 230 -0.18 -4.66 -2.19
CA PHE A 230 0.56 -4.90 -3.43
C PHE A 230 1.62 -3.83 -3.70
N ALA A 231 1.29 -2.53 -3.52
CA ALA A 231 2.27 -1.45 -3.65
C ALA A 231 3.42 -1.56 -2.63
N VAL A 232 3.11 -1.89 -1.38
CA VAL A 232 4.13 -2.13 -0.33
C VAL A 232 5.03 -3.32 -0.72
N GLY A 233 4.45 -4.40 -1.25
CA GLY A 233 5.21 -5.56 -1.73
C GLY A 233 6.18 -5.20 -2.86
N LEU A 234 5.75 -4.40 -3.84
CA LEU A 234 6.65 -3.90 -4.89
C LEU A 234 7.79 -3.07 -4.33
N PHE A 235 7.49 -2.16 -3.40
CA PHE A 235 8.51 -1.36 -2.75
C PHE A 235 9.49 -2.23 -1.96
N ARG A 236 8.99 -3.26 -1.27
CA ARG A 236 9.82 -4.22 -0.51
C ARG A 236 10.77 -5.00 -1.42
N LEU A 237 10.32 -5.42 -2.61
CA LEU A 237 11.19 -6.06 -3.61
C LEU A 237 12.35 -5.12 -4.04
N LEU A 238 12.03 -3.85 -4.31
CA LEU A 238 13.04 -2.85 -4.69
C LEU A 238 14.02 -2.55 -3.56
N GLU A 239 13.52 -2.45 -2.32
CA GLU A 239 14.34 -2.24 -1.13
C GLU A 239 15.36 -3.37 -0.97
N LEU A 240 14.91 -4.63 -1.06
CA LEU A 240 15.76 -5.80 -0.88
C LEU A 240 16.79 -6.00 -2.00
N GLY A 241 16.46 -5.59 -3.23
CA GLY A 241 17.42 -5.57 -4.34
C GLY A 241 18.29 -4.30 -4.41
N ASN A 242 18.28 -3.48 -3.36
CA ASN A 242 19.01 -2.20 -3.27
C ASN A 242 18.75 -1.28 -4.48
N ALA A 243 17.53 -1.31 -5.00
CA ALA A 243 17.09 -0.66 -6.23
C ALA A 243 16.17 0.52 -5.93
N THR A 244 16.61 1.41 -5.04
CA THR A 244 15.80 2.53 -4.51
C THR A 244 15.73 3.75 -5.43
N GLU A 245 16.31 3.68 -6.63
CA GLU A 245 16.21 4.78 -7.59
C GLU A 245 14.77 4.94 -8.12
N PRO A 246 14.21 6.17 -8.16
CA PRO A 246 12.84 6.41 -8.63
C PRO A 246 12.59 5.90 -10.06
N THR A 247 13.63 5.91 -10.88
CA THR A 247 13.61 5.45 -12.28
C THR A 247 13.39 3.94 -12.40
N ILE A 248 13.78 3.16 -11.40
CA ILE A 248 13.60 1.71 -11.39
C ILE A 248 12.15 1.36 -11.04
N LEU A 249 11.55 2.09 -10.09
CA LEU A 249 10.13 1.95 -9.80
C LEU A 249 9.27 2.25 -11.04
N ASP A 250 9.60 3.30 -11.80
CA ASP A 250 8.92 3.61 -13.07
C ASP A 250 8.95 2.43 -14.04
N LYS A 251 10.13 1.83 -14.25
CA LYS A 251 10.30 0.71 -15.17
C LYS A 251 9.61 -0.56 -14.65
N LEU A 252 9.68 -0.83 -13.35
CA LEU A 252 9.02 -1.99 -12.75
C LEU A 252 7.50 -1.88 -12.86
N CYS A 253 6.92 -0.70 -12.58
CA CYS A 253 5.48 -0.46 -12.76
C CYS A 253 5.07 -0.63 -14.23
N ALA A 254 5.88 -0.15 -15.17
CA ALA A 254 5.63 -0.33 -16.60
C ALA A 254 5.68 -1.81 -17.00
N ALA A 255 6.69 -2.56 -16.56
CA ALA A 255 6.85 -3.98 -16.84
C ALA A 255 5.71 -4.84 -16.25
N LEU A 256 5.14 -4.42 -15.12
CA LEU A 256 4.00 -5.07 -14.47
C LEU A 256 2.63 -4.59 -14.98
N ASN A 257 2.58 -3.62 -15.90
CA ASN A 257 1.33 -2.99 -16.35
C ASN A 257 0.51 -2.34 -15.20
N VAL A 258 1.17 -1.82 -14.16
CA VAL A 258 0.51 -1.21 -13.00
C VAL A 258 0.62 0.32 -13.05
N ASN A 259 -0.45 1.00 -12.62
CA ASN A 259 -0.48 2.46 -12.59
C ASN A 259 0.47 3.02 -11.52
N LYS A 260 1.58 3.63 -11.96
CA LYS A 260 2.57 4.25 -11.07
C LYS A 260 1.96 5.30 -10.11
N ARG A 261 1.03 6.15 -10.57
CA ARG A 261 0.42 7.18 -9.70
C ARG A 261 -0.36 6.58 -8.54
N SER A 262 -0.99 5.41 -8.75
CA SER A 262 -1.66 4.67 -7.67
C SER A 262 -0.64 4.13 -6.67
N VAL A 263 0.47 3.58 -7.15
CA VAL A 263 1.58 3.09 -6.31
C VAL A 263 2.16 4.21 -5.47
N ASP A 264 2.55 5.34 -6.07
CA ASP A 264 3.11 6.49 -5.36
C ASP A 264 2.16 6.98 -4.25
N ARG A 265 0.88 7.14 -4.57
CA ARG A 265 -0.14 7.58 -3.61
C ARG A 265 -0.26 6.63 -2.42
N ASP A 266 -0.28 5.33 -2.67
CA ASP A 266 -0.43 4.33 -1.61
C ASP A 266 0.84 4.19 -0.76
N LEU A 267 2.02 4.36 -1.36
CA LEU A 267 3.29 4.41 -0.62
C LEU A 267 3.35 5.63 0.31
N ASP A 268 2.86 6.79 -0.12
CA ASP A 268 2.79 7.97 0.74
C ASP A 268 1.81 7.79 1.90
N VAL A 269 0.65 7.17 1.64
CA VAL A 269 -0.30 6.81 2.72
C VAL A 269 0.34 5.83 3.70
N TYR A 270 1.08 4.85 3.21
CA TYR A 270 1.76 3.86 4.03
C TYR A 270 2.84 4.48 4.93
N ARG A 271 3.70 5.35 4.38
CA ARG A 271 4.71 6.11 5.16
C ARG A 271 4.07 6.91 6.29
N ASN A 272 2.97 7.59 5.99
CA ASN A 272 2.22 8.37 6.98
C ASN A 272 1.60 7.48 8.08
N LEU A 273 1.16 6.27 7.76
CA LEU A 273 0.66 5.31 8.74
C LEU A 273 1.78 4.84 9.68
N LEU A 274 2.92 4.40 9.12
CA LEU A 274 4.06 3.94 9.91
C LEU A 274 4.60 5.03 10.85
N SER A 275 4.73 6.27 10.37
CA SER A 275 5.22 7.38 11.21
C SER A 275 4.33 7.61 12.43
N LYS A 276 3.00 7.51 12.28
CA LYS A 276 2.05 7.62 13.40
C LYS A 276 2.17 6.45 14.38
N LEU A 277 2.42 5.24 13.89
CA LEU A 277 2.61 4.06 14.74
C LEU A 277 3.89 4.16 15.57
N VAL A 278 5.00 4.59 14.96
CA VAL A 278 6.26 4.80 15.67
C VAL A 278 6.09 5.86 16.77
N GLN A 279 5.49 7.01 16.44
CA GLN A 279 5.20 8.06 17.43
C GLN A 279 4.33 7.54 18.59
N ALA A 280 3.29 6.76 18.28
CA ALA A 280 2.42 6.20 19.32
C ALA A 280 3.15 5.17 20.21
N LYS A 281 4.06 4.37 19.65
CA LYS A 281 4.89 3.43 20.41
C LYS A 281 5.88 4.16 21.32
N GLU A 282 6.54 5.21 20.84
CA GLU A 282 7.47 6.03 21.62
C GLU A 282 6.79 6.69 22.82
N LEU A 283 5.60 7.28 22.62
CA LEU A 283 4.82 7.89 23.71
C LEU A 283 4.44 6.88 24.80
N LEU A 284 4.10 5.65 24.42
CA LEU A 284 3.82 4.60 25.40
C LEU A 284 5.05 4.14 26.14
N LYS A 285 6.19 3.99 25.44
CA LYS A 285 7.46 3.65 26.08
C LYS A 285 7.83 4.71 27.13
N GLU A 286 7.69 5.99 26.78
CA GLU A 286 7.92 7.09 27.72
C GLU A 286 6.95 7.07 28.91
N TYR A 287 5.69 6.65 28.70
CA TYR A 287 4.72 6.53 29.80
C TYR A 287 5.02 5.34 30.73
N VAL A 288 5.53 4.22 30.18
CA VAL A 288 5.86 3.02 30.95
C VAL A 288 7.19 3.15 31.70
N ASP A 289 8.14 3.91 31.16
CA ASP A 289 9.45 4.17 31.78
C ASP A 289 9.40 5.24 32.90
N ARG A 290 8.22 5.82 33.18
CA ARG A 290 7.98 6.81 34.26
C ARG A 290 7.34 6.16 35.49
#